data_AF-A0A0A9YH72-F1
#
_entry.id   AF-A0A0A9YH72-F1
#
_cell.length_a   1.000
_cell.length_b   1.000
_cell.length_c   1.000
_cell.angle_alpha   90.00
_cell.angle_beta   90.00
_cell.angle_gamma   90.00
#
_symmetry.space_group_name_H-M   'P 1'
#
loop_
_entity.id
_entity.type
_entity.pdbx_description
1 polymer ?
#
loop_
_entity_poly.entity_id
_entity_poly.type
_entity_poly.pdbx_seq_one_letter_code
_entity_poly.pdbx_strand_id
1 'polypeptide(L)'
;GVRSGTTISQLTGNAEFLSLEANNFPQKNFIGTPTQNAEVDPILDPPVSKRWFSEVIIISISEHDYKIYVCPVEKCQFLGTIEGKLEKLHNRNDLKQISTIAIGEKYAALFKGNWHRAEIVSANMRTKSVRVSFCDYGNEGDIPLSDL
;
A
#
# COMPACT_ATOMS: atom_id res chain seq x y z
N GLY A 1 -20.54 16.16 -65.76
CA GLY A 1 -21.96 16.08 -65.36
C GLY A 1 -22.17 14.76 -64.66
N VAL A 2 -23.03 14.59 -63.66
CA VAL A 2 -24.16 15.39 -63.18
C VAL A 2 -24.28 15.15 -61.66
N ARG A 3 -24.77 16.17 -60.94
CA ARG A 3 -25.12 16.22 -59.51
C ARG A 3 -26.44 15.49 -59.22
N SER A 4 -26.58 14.97 -58.00
CA SER A 4 -27.77 15.03 -57.11
C SER A 4 -27.45 14.20 -55.86
N GLY A 5 -27.48 14.68 -54.61
CA GLY A 5 -28.57 15.34 -53.88
C GLY A 5 -29.58 14.27 -53.44
N THR A 6 -30.06 14.05 -52.21
CA THR A 6 -30.11 14.73 -50.89
C THR A 6 -30.67 13.66 -49.91
N THR A 7 -30.39 13.62 -48.60
CA THR A 7 -31.36 14.03 -47.54
C THR A 7 -30.80 13.75 -46.13
N ILE A 8 -30.90 14.77 -45.27
CA ILE A 8 -30.67 14.79 -43.83
C ILE A 8 -31.87 14.19 -43.10
N SER A 9 -31.64 13.43 -42.03
CA SER A 9 -32.60 13.30 -40.93
C SER A 9 -31.90 13.49 -39.59
N GLN A 10 -32.23 14.60 -38.94
CA GLN A 10 -31.95 14.90 -37.55
C GLN A 10 -32.83 13.99 -36.68
N LEU A 11 -32.24 13.34 -35.67
CA LEU A 11 -32.99 12.78 -34.56
C LEU A 11 -32.89 13.75 -33.39
N THR A 12 -33.94 14.55 -33.26
CA THR A 12 -34.29 15.29 -32.04
C THR A 12 -34.88 14.31 -31.03
N GLY A 13 -34.21 14.11 -29.90
CA GLY A 13 -34.70 13.39 -28.74
C GLY A 13 -34.36 14.19 -27.48
N ASN A 14 -35.30 15.00 -27.06
CA ASN A 14 -35.33 15.82 -25.86
C ASN A 14 -36.07 15.07 -24.74
N ALA A 15 -35.69 15.38 -23.48
CA ALA A 15 -36.25 14.94 -22.20
C ALA A 15 -35.56 13.69 -21.61
N GLU A 16 -35.04 13.63 -20.38
CA GLU A 16 -35.07 14.52 -19.22
C GLU A 16 -33.77 14.36 -18.41
N PHE A 17 -33.31 15.48 -17.85
CA PHE A 17 -32.24 15.56 -16.88
C PHE A 17 -32.84 15.28 -15.49
N LEU A 18 -32.56 14.14 -14.87
CA LEU A 18 -32.91 13.90 -13.47
C LEU A 18 -31.67 14.07 -12.60
N SER A 19 -31.46 15.32 -12.19
CA SER A 19 -30.71 15.67 -10.99
C SER A 19 -31.49 15.16 -9.78
N LEU A 20 -31.09 14.03 -9.20
CA LEU A 20 -31.58 13.66 -7.88
C LEU A 20 -30.68 14.32 -6.84
N GLU A 21 -31.20 15.41 -6.30
CA GLU A 21 -30.64 16.11 -5.16
C GLU A 21 -30.47 15.15 -3.98
N ALA A 22 -29.23 15.03 -3.53
CA ALA A 22 -28.93 14.53 -2.21
C ALA A 22 -29.41 15.59 -1.22
N ASN A 23 -30.61 15.43 -0.66
CA ASN A 23 -31.07 16.01 0.61
C ASN A 23 -32.54 15.62 0.83
N ASN A 24 -32.79 14.53 1.57
CA ASN A 24 -33.99 14.34 2.42
C ASN A 24 -33.98 12.93 3.03
N PHE A 25 -33.23 12.74 4.12
CA PHE A 25 -33.47 11.63 5.03
C PHE A 25 -34.11 12.17 6.32
N PRO A 26 -35.28 11.67 6.74
CA PRO A 26 -35.90 12.12 7.99
C PRO A 26 -35.06 11.64 9.18
N GLN A 27 -34.57 12.59 9.99
CA GLN A 27 -33.97 12.31 11.29
C GLN A 27 -35.05 11.72 12.23
N LYS A 28 -35.07 10.39 12.34
CA LYS A 28 -35.80 9.72 13.42
C LYS A 28 -34.96 9.81 14.69
N ASN A 29 -35.47 10.58 15.65
CA ASN A 29 -34.97 10.61 17.02
C ASN A 29 -35.08 9.21 17.64
N PHE A 30 -33.96 8.51 17.78
CA PHE A 30 -33.89 7.31 18.60
C PHE A 30 -33.42 7.70 20.00
N ILE A 31 -34.39 7.81 20.92
CA ILE A 31 -34.13 7.73 22.35
C ILE A 31 -34.21 6.23 22.70
N GLY A 32 -33.08 5.65 23.09
CA GLY A 32 -32.96 4.27 23.58
C GLY A 32 -32.00 4.22 24.78
N THR A 33 -32.50 3.67 25.88
CA THR A 33 -31.97 3.57 27.26
C THR A 33 -30.72 2.68 27.40
N PRO A 34 -30.04 2.67 28.59
CA PRO A 34 -28.64 2.28 28.72
C PRO A 34 -28.43 0.76 28.70
N THR A 35 -27.54 0.31 27.83
CA THR A 35 -27.04 -1.08 27.81
C THR A 35 -25.60 -1.08 28.27
N GLN A 36 -25.31 -1.94 29.24
CA GLN A 36 -24.05 -2.10 29.94
C GLN A 36 -22.85 -2.16 28.99
N ASN A 37 -21.83 -1.37 29.31
CA ASN A 37 -20.59 -1.26 28.55
C ASN A 37 -19.89 -2.62 28.52
N ALA A 38 -20.04 -3.34 27.39
CA ALA A 38 -18.98 -4.18 26.90
C ALA A 38 -17.74 -3.29 26.73
N GLU A 39 -16.60 -3.76 27.21
CA GLU A 39 -15.31 -3.08 27.09
C GLU A 39 -15.00 -2.93 25.58
N VAL A 40 -15.36 -1.77 25.02
CA VAL A 40 -15.04 -1.40 23.66
C VAL A 40 -13.56 -1.10 23.67
N ASP A 41 -12.77 -1.96 23.01
CA ASP A 41 -11.37 -1.68 22.70
C ASP A 41 -11.26 -0.22 22.21
N PRO A 42 -10.40 0.61 22.81
CA PRO A 42 -10.27 1.98 22.39
C PRO A 42 -9.82 1.95 20.93
N ILE A 43 -10.69 2.45 20.05
CA ILE A 43 -10.34 2.73 18.66
C ILE A 43 -9.11 3.62 18.73
N LEU A 44 -7.93 3.04 18.49
CA LEU A 44 -6.69 3.79 18.46
C LEU A 44 -6.87 4.81 17.34
N ASP A 45 -6.87 6.10 17.71
CA ASP A 45 -6.82 7.16 16.71
C ASP A 45 -5.68 6.82 15.73
N PRO A 46 -5.91 6.96 14.41
CA PRO A 46 -4.85 6.66 13.45
C PRO A 46 -3.61 7.47 13.86
N PRO A 47 -2.41 6.87 13.81
CA PRO A 47 -1.18 7.50 14.31
C PRO A 47 -0.82 8.79 13.55
N VAL A 48 -1.56 9.11 12.49
CA VAL A 48 -1.43 10.31 11.68
C VAL A 48 -2.68 11.16 11.87
N SER A 49 -2.47 12.42 12.26
CA SER A 49 -3.57 13.37 12.43
C SER A 49 -4.33 13.61 11.13
N LYS A 50 -5.66 13.70 11.24
CA LYS A 50 -6.54 14.08 10.13
C LYS A 50 -6.51 15.58 9.80
N ARG A 51 -5.79 16.39 10.59
CA ARG A 51 -5.78 17.87 10.49
C ARG A 51 -4.53 18.45 9.83
N TRP A 52 -3.48 17.65 9.66
CA TRP A 52 -2.22 18.10 9.09
C TRP A 52 -1.82 17.20 7.93
N PHE A 53 -1.35 17.82 6.85
CA PHE A 53 -0.81 17.13 5.70
C PHE A 53 0.70 17.15 5.78
N SER A 54 1.32 16.02 5.47
CA SER A 54 2.76 15.89 5.29
C SER A 54 3.05 15.67 3.82
N GLU A 55 4.14 16.25 3.33
CA GLU A 55 4.64 15.93 2.00
C GLU A 55 5.23 14.51 2.02
N VAL A 56 4.85 13.71 1.03
CA VAL A 56 5.26 12.31 0.93
C VAL A 56 5.68 11.97 -0.50
N ILE A 57 6.55 10.98 -0.61
CA ILE A 57 6.91 10.33 -1.88
C ILE A 57 6.18 9.00 -1.95
N ILE A 58 5.55 8.71 -3.09
CA ILE A 58 5.00 7.38 -3.36
C ILE A 58 6.18 6.45 -3.67
N ILE A 59 6.42 5.48 -2.79
CA ILE A 59 7.54 4.55 -2.89
C ILE A 59 7.13 3.20 -3.48
N SER A 60 5.86 2.84 -3.39
CA SER A 60 5.33 1.64 -4.03
C SER A 60 3.82 1.75 -4.25
N ILE A 61 3.35 1.20 -5.37
CA ILE A 61 1.92 1.06 -5.70
C ILE A 61 1.68 -0.42 -5.96
N SER A 62 0.75 -1.00 -5.23
CA SER A 62 0.37 -2.39 -5.40
C SER A 62 -0.65 -2.53 -6.54
N GLU A 63 -0.40 -3.49 -7.43
CA GLU A 63 -1.30 -3.79 -8.56
C GLU A 63 -2.52 -4.63 -8.15
N HIS A 64 -2.47 -5.29 -6.99
CA HIS A 64 -3.45 -6.32 -6.62
C HIS A 64 -4.48 -5.89 -5.58
N ASP A 65 -4.12 -4.95 -4.70
CA ASP A 65 -4.96 -4.59 -3.54
C ASP A 65 -5.15 -3.08 -3.38
N TYR A 66 -4.85 -2.30 -4.43
CA TYR A 66 -4.99 -0.84 -4.47
C TYR A 66 -4.26 -0.10 -3.33
N LYS A 67 -3.28 -0.75 -2.67
CA LYS A 67 -2.48 -0.11 -1.63
C LYS A 67 -1.40 0.77 -2.25
N ILE A 68 -1.24 1.95 -1.66
CA ILE A 68 -0.17 2.89 -1.96
C ILE A 68 0.69 3.02 -0.71
N TYR A 69 1.98 2.75 -0.85
CA TYR A 69 2.95 2.92 0.22
C TYR A 69 3.69 4.24 0.00
N VAL A 70 3.82 5.01 1.07
CA VAL A 70 4.38 6.36 1.03
C VAL A 70 5.47 6.55 2.07
N CYS A 71 6.48 7.36 1.74
CA CYS A 71 7.52 7.78 2.66
C CYS A 71 7.43 9.30 2.87
N PRO A 72 7.35 9.80 4.11
CA PRO A 72 7.51 11.23 4.38
C PRO A 72 8.84 11.76 3.82
N VAL A 73 8.82 12.92 3.16
CA VAL A 73 10.01 13.49 2.49
C VAL A 73 11.20 13.60 3.45
N GLU A 74 10.96 14.05 4.68
CA GLU A 74 11.98 14.14 5.75
C GLU A 74 12.61 12.79 6.13
N LYS A 75 11.95 11.67 5.83
CA LYS A 75 12.41 10.32 6.15
C LYS A 75 13.07 9.61 4.98
N CYS A 76 12.92 10.10 3.74
CA CYS A 76 13.48 9.44 2.56
C CYS A 76 15.01 9.29 2.61
N GLN A 77 15.71 10.23 3.25
CA GLN A 77 17.17 10.15 3.43
C GLN A 77 17.59 8.95 4.30
N PHE A 78 16.72 8.48 5.20
CA PHE A 78 17.00 7.31 6.02
C PHE A 78 16.96 6.01 5.23
N LEU A 79 16.19 5.94 4.13
CA LEU A 79 16.12 4.76 3.27
C LEU A 79 17.51 4.44 2.69
N GLY A 80 18.12 5.42 2.01
CA GLY A 80 19.49 5.27 1.48
C GLY A 80 20.54 5.06 2.57
N THR A 81 20.32 5.61 3.77
CA THR A 81 21.21 5.37 4.92
C THR A 81 21.15 3.91 5.38
N ILE A 82 19.97 3.29 5.41
CA ILE A 82 19.78 1.88 5.77
C ILE A 82 20.41 0.99 4.70
N GLU A 83 20.08 1.23 3.43
CA GLU A 83 20.63 0.49 2.28
C GLU A 83 22.16 0.50 2.29
N GLY A 84 22.78 1.67 2.38
CA GLY A 84 24.23 1.79 2.41
C GLY A 84 24.88 1.22 3.67
N LYS A 85 24.18 1.17 4.81
CA LYS A 85 24.68 0.49 6.02
C LYS A 85 24.66 -1.02 5.85
N LEU A 86 23.56 -1.58 5.32
CA LEU A 86 23.44 -3.02 5.06
C LEU A 86 24.47 -3.48 4.03
N GLU A 87 24.65 -2.71 2.95
CA GLU A 87 25.67 -3.00 1.93
C GLU A 87 27.09 -3.02 2.54
N LYS A 88 27.42 -2.04 3.39
CA LYS A 88 28.72 -2.01 4.08
C LYS A 88 28.92 -3.20 5.01
N LEU A 89 27.88 -3.63 5.73
CA LEU A 89 27.94 -4.82 6.60
C LEU A 89 28.13 -6.09 5.77
N HIS A 90 27.44 -6.19 4.63
CA HIS A 90 27.61 -7.31 3.70
C HIS A 90 29.04 -7.37 3.16
N ASN A 91 29.57 -6.25 2.66
CA ASN A 91 30.92 -6.18 2.07
C ASN A 91 32.03 -6.48 3.09
N ARG A 92 31.77 -6.30 4.38
CA ARG A 92 32.70 -6.66 5.47
C ARG A 92 32.58 -8.12 5.91
N ASN A 93 31.60 -8.86 5.40
CA ASN A 93 31.17 -10.16 5.92
C ASN A 93 30.73 -10.11 7.39
N ASP A 94 30.20 -8.95 7.83
CA ASP A 94 29.69 -8.75 9.19
C ASP A 94 28.24 -9.26 9.33
N LEU A 95 27.58 -9.59 8.21
CA LEU A 95 26.26 -10.24 8.23
C LEU A 95 26.41 -11.71 8.62
N LYS A 96 25.60 -12.15 9.59
CA LYS A 96 25.58 -13.53 10.03
C LYS A 96 25.09 -14.41 8.88
N GLN A 97 25.86 -15.46 8.59
CA GLN A 97 25.42 -16.49 7.66
C GLN A 97 24.13 -17.14 8.18
N ILE A 98 23.10 -17.16 7.34
CA ILE A 98 21.80 -17.70 7.68
C ILE A 98 21.86 -19.23 7.60
N SER A 99 21.74 -19.90 8.74
CA SER A 99 21.60 -21.36 8.81
C SER A 99 20.14 -21.81 8.91
N THR A 100 19.28 -20.95 9.44
CA THR A 100 17.85 -21.19 9.62
C THR A 100 17.08 -19.90 9.41
N ILE A 101 15.90 -20.01 8.80
CA ILE A 101 14.97 -18.90 8.61
C ILE A 101 13.76 -19.07 9.53
N ALA A 102 13.26 -17.98 10.07
CA ALA A 102 12.08 -17.95 10.90
C ALA A 102 11.06 -16.96 10.32
N ILE A 103 9.80 -17.41 10.24
CA ILE A 103 8.68 -16.57 9.82
C ILE A 103 8.44 -15.50 10.90
N GLY A 104 8.22 -14.25 10.48
CA GLY A 104 8.07 -13.09 11.35
C GLY A 104 9.38 -12.43 11.80
N GLU A 105 10.53 -13.06 11.53
CA GLU A 105 11.83 -12.48 11.85
C GLU A 105 12.35 -11.57 10.74
N LYS A 106 13.20 -10.61 11.13
CA LYS A 106 13.75 -9.58 10.23
C LYS A 106 15.16 -9.94 9.79
N TYR A 107 15.40 -9.76 8.50
CA TYR A 107 16.65 -10.05 7.83
C TYR A 107 17.06 -8.89 6.92
N ALA A 108 18.32 -8.89 6.50
CA ALA A 108 18.74 -8.14 5.33
C ALA A 108 18.30 -8.92 4.09
N ALA A 109 17.86 -8.22 3.05
CA ALA A 109 17.45 -8.85 1.80
C ALA A 109 17.90 -8.03 0.60
N LEU A 110 18.51 -8.67 -0.38
CA LEU A 110 18.88 -8.07 -1.64
C LEU A 110 17.68 -8.12 -2.59
N PHE A 111 17.23 -6.97 -3.07
CA PHE A 111 16.13 -6.88 -4.03
C PHE A 111 16.43 -5.81 -5.07
N LYS A 112 16.35 -6.19 -6.36
CA LYS A 112 16.63 -5.29 -7.49
C LYS A 112 17.97 -4.53 -7.36
N GLY A 113 18.98 -5.17 -6.77
CA GLY A 113 20.32 -4.62 -6.61
C GLY A 113 20.55 -3.77 -5.35
N ASN A 114 19.56 -3.60 -4.47
CA ASN A 114 19.71 -2.84 -3.23
C ASN A 114 19.39 -3.70 -2.00
N TRP A 115 20.05 -3.41 -0.88
CA TRP A 115 19.84 -4.11 0.40
C TRP A 115 18.73 -3.46 1.21
N HIS A 116 17.76 -4.25 1.63
CA HIS A 116 16.60 -3.79 2.39
C HIS A 116 16.46 -4.54 3.71
N ARG A 117 15.72 -3.96 4.65
CA ARG A 117 15.22 -4.70 5.82
C ARG A 117 13.92 -5.39 5.41
N ALA A 118 13.86 -6.69 5.68
CA ALA A 118 12.76 -7.53 5.23
C ALA A 118 12.30 -8.45 6.36
N GLU A 119 10.99 -8.58 6.54
CA GLU A 119 10.40 -9.56 7.45
C GLU A 119 9.93 -10.77 6.65
N ILE A 120 10.23 -11.99 7.12
CA ILE A 120 9.79 -13.21 6.42
C ILE A 120 8.30 -13.42 6.64
N VAL A 121 7.53 -13.42 5.56
CA VAL A 121 6.09 -13.68 5.57
C VAL A 121 5.82 -15.17 5.37
N SER A 122 6.52 -15.80 4.44
CA SER A 122 6.42 -17.25 4.20
C SER A 122 7.69 -17.79 3.52
N ALA A 123 7.87 -19.11 3.57
CA ALA A 123 9.02 -19.77 2.99
C ALA A 123 8.61 -21.00 2.18
N ASN A 124 9.24 -21.17 1.02
CA ASN A 124 9.10 -22.34 0.18
C ASN A 124 10.46 -23.00 -0.04
N MET A 125 10.76 -24.01 0.77
CA MET A 125 12.02 -24.75 0.72
C MET A 125 12.18 -25.59 -0.56
N ARG A 126 11.09 -25.91 -1.27
CA ARG A 126 11.15 -26.65 -2.53
C ARG A 126 11.70 -25.77 -3.65
N THR A 127 11.25 -24.52 -3.71
CA THR A 127 11.71 -23.53 -4.70
C THR A 127 12.91 -22.71 -4.23
N LYS A 128 13.36 -22.93 -2.98
CA LYS A 128 14.41 -22.16 -2.31
C LYS A 128 14.13 -20.65 -2.36
N SER A 129 12.90 -20.27 -2.09
CA SER A 129 12.45 -18.88 -2.08
C SER A 129 11.68 -18.55 -0.81
N VAL A 130 11.64 -17.27 -0.48
CA VAL A 130 10.82 -16.72 0.60
C VAL A 130 9.97 -15.59 0.05
N ARG A 131 8.82 -15.39 0.68
CA ARG A 131 8.05 -14.17 0.56
C ARG A 131 8.41 -13.26 1.72
N VAL A 132 8.72 -12.01 1.43
CA VAL A 132 9.12 -11.02 2.42
C VAL A 132 8.24 -9.78 2.36
N SER A 133 8.10 -9.09 3.49
CA SER A 133 7.58 -7.72 3.56
C SER A 133 8.74 -6.76 3.80
N PHE A 134 8.94 -5.80 2.89
CA PHE A 134 10.02 -4.83 3.00
C PHE A 134 9.66 -3.78 4.06
N CYS A 135 10.36 -3.81 5.20
CA CYS A 135 9.96 -3.04 6.39
C CYS A 135 9.88 -1.54 6.15
N ASP A 136 10.72 -1.02 5.25
CA ASP A 136 10.84 0.41 4.97
C ASP A 136 9.99 0.87 3.77
N TYR A 137 9.49 -0.08 2.97
CA TYR A 137 8.75 0.18 1.74
C TYR A 137 7.30 -0.30 1.77
N GLY A 138 6.97 -1.21 2.69
CA GLY A 138 5.65 -1.76 2.94
C GLY A 138 5.17 -2.80 1.92
N ASN A 139 5.70 -2.80 0.70
CA ASN A 139 5.36 -3.81 -0.28
C ASN A 139 5.94 -5.19 0.09
N GLU A 140 5.32 -6.24 -0.45
CA GLU A 140 5.82 -7.59 -0.37
C GLU A 140 6.50 -8.01 -1.68
N GLY A 141 7.30 -9.07 -1.62
CA GLY A 141 7.91 -9.68 -2.80
C GLY A 141 8.44 -11.07 -2.51
N ASP A 142 8.55 -11.88 -3.56
CA ASP A 142 9.22 -13.17 -3.53
C ASP A 142 10.69 -13.00 -3.93
N ILE A 143 11.61 -13.49 -3.11
CA ILE A 143 13.06 -13.46 -3.36
C ILE A 143 13.66 -14.85 -3.14
N PRO A 144 14.78 -15.20 -3.81
CA PRO A 144 15.47 -16.45 -3.54
C PRO A 144 16.16 -16.41 -2.16
N LEU A 145 16.34 -17.58 -1.53
CA LEU A 145 17.05 -17.71 -0.25
C LEU A 145 18.51 -17.24 -0.32
N SER A 146 19.10 -17.16 -1.51
CA SER A 146 20.45 -16.63 -1.71
C SER A 146 20.55 -15.11 -1.56
N ASP A 147 19.42 -14.41 -1.65
CA ASP A 147 19.33 -12.96 -1.58
C ASP A 147 18.97 -12.50 -0.16
N LEU A 148 19.23 -13.36 0.83
CA LEU A 148 18.89 -13.21 2.25
C LEU A 148 20.18 -13.23 3.09
#